data_AF-A0A1F8ZNT0-F1
#
_entry.id   AF-A0A1F8ZNT0-F1
#
_cell.length_a   1.000
_cell.length_b   1.000
_cell.length_c   1.000
_cell.angle_alpha   90.00
_cell.angle_beta   90.00
_cell.angle_gamma   90.00
#
_symmetry.space_group_name_H-M   'P 1'
#
loop_
_entity.id
_entity.type
_entity.pdbx_description
1 polymer ?
#
loop_
_entity_poly.entity_id
_entity_poly.type
_entity_poly.pdbx_seq_one_letter_code
_entity_poly.pdbx_strand_id
1 'polypeptide(L)'
;MGGGDPAKRDIATLSVGEAWGKEVVKKSPFSSQFSERDDNMKKLAQIVAFLVISITASYAVANDKNDSICVSFGEEFTIRENQTAFFKDTKTALHVKRFSKGVCAIPGSNCGSGWRPPSVQYDISFGGQILDLDSRKGIKRDKEQVFDVKVKESDYNTYAVMSVDRLLDVCEKENSPYCWEELAWATKDSIFCDRITEKWRAMQYKQNISQIMKNQDDKN
;
A
#
# COMPACT_ATOMS: atom_id res chain seq x y z
N MET A 1 -15.71 -5.37 -66.72
CA MET A 1 -15.09 -4.31 -65.89
C MET A 1 -14.85 -4.97 -64.53
N GLY A 2 -13.69 -5.57 -64.27
CA GLY A 2 -12.40 -4.90 -64.03
C GLY A 2 -12.41 -4.42 -62.58
N GLY A 3 -11.60 -4.89 -61.63
CA GLY A 3 -10.30 -5.55 -61.67
C GLY A 3 -9.46 -4.88 -60.57
N GLY A 4 -8.71 -5.65 -59.78
CA GLY A 4 -7.67 -5.10 -58.91
C GLY A 4 -7.60 -5.71 -57.51
N ASP A 5 -6.94 -6.87 -57.41
CA ASP A 5 -6.00 -7.12 -56.30
C ASP A 5 -4.78 -6.22 -56.47
N PRO A 6 -4.07 -5.91 -55.37
CA PRO A 6 -2.66 -6.30 -55.36
C PRO A 6 -2.20 -6.98 -54.06
N ALA A 7 -1.61 -8.17 -54.24
CA ALA A 7 -0.26 -8.57 -53.79
C ALA A 7 0.38 -7.78 -52.62
N LYS A 8 0.67 -8.43 -51.48
CA LYS A 8 1.86 -9.24 -51.13
C LYS A 8 3.15 -8.43 -50.82
N ARG A 9 3.86 -8.97 -49.80
CA ARG A 9 5.28 -8.87 -49.40
C ARG A 9 5.57 -7.93 -48.21
N ASP A 10 6.40 -8.26 -47.23
CA ASP A 10 7.14 -9.48 -46.88
C ASP A 10 7.68 -9.33 -45.43
N ILE A 11 7.62 -10.43 -44.67
CA ILE A 11 8.70 -11.07 -43.89
C ILE A 11 9.45 -10.26 -42.81
N ALA A 12 9.32 -10.71 -41.56
CA ALA A 12 10.47 -11.18 -40.77
C ALA A 12 10.03 -12.24 -39.74
N THR A 13 10.24 -13.50 -40.12
CA THR A 13 10.21 -14.71 -39.31
C THR A 13 11.58 -14.90 -38.65
N LEU A 14 11.63 -15.44 -37.42
CA LEU A 14 12.66 -16.37 -36.87
C LEU A 14 12.34 -16.55 -35.36
N SER A 15 11.53 -17.50 -34.91
CA SER A 15 11.72 -18.97 -34.75
C SER A 15 12.74 -19.41 -33.68
N VAL A 16 12.18 -19.90 -32.57
CA VAL A 16 12.41 -21.19 -31.85
C VAL A 16 13.84 -21.72 -31.67
N GLY A 17 14.15 -22.18 -30.45
CA GLY A 17 15.21 -23.17 -30.20
C GLY A 17 15.25 -23.70 -28.77
N GLU A 18 14.39 -24.68 -28.44
CA GLU A 18 14.71 -25.70 -27.44
C GLU A 18 15.79 -26.64 -28.01
N ALA A 19 16.78 -27.01 -27.19
CA ALA A 19 17.65 -28.15 -27.48
C ALA A 19 18.10 -28.84 -26.19
N TRP A 20 17.72 -30.11 -26.08
CA TRP A 20 18.26 -31.09 -25.15
C TRP A 20 19.56 -31.68 -25.71
N GLY A 21 20.51 -31.98 -24.83
CA GLY A 21 21.23 -33.27 -24.87
C GLY A 21 22.71 -33.30 -25.31
N LYS A 22 23.49 -33.91 -24.40
CA LYS A 22 24.63 -34.83 -24.57
C LYS A 22 26.07 -34.30 -24.38
N GLU A 23 26.71 -35.02 -23.46
CA GLU A 23 28.12 -35.10 -23.10
C GLU A 23 29.06 -35.22 -24.29
N VAL A 24 30.26 -34.65 -24.15
CA VAL A 24 31.51 -35.33 -24.52
C VAL A 24 32.55 -35.07 -23.44
N VAL A 25 32.90 -36.15 -22.74
CA VAL A 25 34.07 -36.28 -21.87
C VAL A 25 35.34 -36.28 -22.75
N LYS A 26 36.30 -35.41 -22.43
CA LYS A 26 37.72 -35.64 -22.72
C LYS A 26 38.53 -35.37 -21.45
N LYS A 27 39.07 -36.45 -20.88
CA LYS A 27 40.15 -36.43 -19.90
C LYS A 27 41.49 -36.23 -20.63
N SER A 28 42.35 -35.37 -20.08
CA SER A 28 43.80 -35.62 -20.03
C SER A 28 44.40 -34.85 -18.84
N PRO A 29 45.53 -35.31 -18.28
CA PRO A 29 45.79 -35.29 -16.85
C PRO A 29 46.74 -34.16 -16.47
N PHE A 30 46.47 -33.40 -15.42
CA PHE A 30 47.54 -32.67 -14.72
C PHE A 30 47.22 -32.47 -13.23
N SER A 31 48.13 -33.02 -12.43
CA SER A 31 48.55 -32.63 -11.09
C SER A 31 47.47 -32.41 -10.01
N SER A 32 47.35 -33.44 -9.19
CA SER A 32 47.19 -33.38 -7.74
C SER A 32 47.80 -32.11 -7.12
N GLN A 33 46.97 -31.15 -6.72
CA GLN A 33 47.22 -30.21 -5.60
C GLN A 33 46.09 -29.17 -5.41
N PHE A 34 44.81 -29.52 -5.56
CA PHE A 34 43.73 -28.55 -5.29
C PHE A 34 42.46 -29.24 -4.74
N SER A 35 42.63 -30.19 -3.81
CA SER A 35 41.49 -30.91 -3.21
C SER A 35 40.91 -30.23 -1.96
N GLU A 36 41.49 -29.13 -1.48
CA GLU A 36 41.11 -28.54 -0.18
C GLU A 36 40.59 -27.09 -0.28
N ARG A 37 40.61 -26.50 -1.48
CA ARG A 37 40.06 -25.16 -1.75
C ARG A 37 38.61 -25.17 -2.28
N ASP A 38 38.10 -26.31 -2.74
CA ASP A 38 36.79 -26.40 -3.39
C ASP A 38 35.61 -26.51 -2.41
N ASP A 39 35.79 -27.14 -1.25
CA ASP A 39 34.69 -27.29 -0.28
C ASP A 39 34.35 -25.97 0.43
N ASN A 40 35.33 -25.09 0.62
CA ASN A 40 35.12 -23.76 1.16
C ASN A 40 34.50 -22.81 0.11
N MET A 41 34.82 -22.97 -1.17
CA MET A 41 34.18 -22.21 -2.27
C MET A 41 32.74 -22.64 -2.52
N LYS A 42 32.40 -23.93 -2.34
CA LYS A 42 31.00 -24.40 -2.40
C LYS A 42 30.15 -23.89 -1.24
N LYS A 43 30.69 -23.85 -0.02
CA LYS A 43 30.01 -23.23 1.13
C LYS A 43 29.82 -21.72 0.97
N LEU A 44 30.84 -21.01 0.46
CA LEU A 44 30.71 -19.59 0.12
C LEU A 44 29.68 -19.35 -0.99
N ALA A 45 29.64 -20.19 -2.03
CA ALA A 45 28.64 -20.09 -3.09
C ALA A 45 27.20 -20.36 -2.58
N GLN A 46 27.00 -21.28 -1.64
CA GLN A 46 25.70 -21.50 -0.99
C GLN A 46 25.29 -20.33 -0.08
N ILE A 47 26.23 -19.74 0.66
CA ILE A 47 25.95 -18.56 1.51
C ILE A 47 25.63 -17.34 0.63
N VAL A 48 26.36 -17.13 -0.47
CA VAL A 48 26.07 -16.05 -1.43
C VAL A 48 24.73 -16.28 -2.13
N ALA A 49 24.37 -17.53 -2.48
CA ALA A 49 23.05 -17.83 -3.04
C ALA A 49 21.91 -17.52 -2.03
N PHE A 50 22.10 -17.81 -0.73
CA PHE A 50 21.14 -17.44 0.31
C PHE A 50 21.09 -15.92 0.57
N LEU A 51 22.22 -15.21 0.46
CA LEU A 51 22.27 -13.74 0.58
C LEU A 51 21.65 -13.02 -0.63
N VAL A 52 21.78 -13.59 -1.83
CA VAL A 52 21.13 -13.04 -3.05
C VAL A 52 19.61 -13.29 -3.03
N ILE A 53 19.14 -14.41 -2.44
CA ILE A 53 17.70 -14.67 -2.26
C ILE A 53 17.07 -13.75 -1.18
N SER A 54 17.88 -13.15 -0.30
CA SER A 54 17.41 -12.22 0.73
C SER A 54 17.31 -10.77 0.25
N ILE A 55 17.80 -10.45 -0.95
CA ILE A 55 17.81 -9.10 -1.53
C ILE A 55 16.87 -9.01 -2.74
N THR A 56 15.90 -9.92 -2.90
CA THR A 56 14.69 -9.63 -3.67
C THR A 56 13.58 -9.17 -2.74
N ALA A 57 13.90 -8.24 -1.84
CA ALA A 57 12.92 -7.30 -1.33
C ALA A 57 12.57 -6.36 -2.50
N SER A 58 11.63 -6.82 -3.34
CA SER A 58 10.74 -6.03 -4.19
C SER A 58 11.16 -4.59 -4.51
N TYR A 59 12.29 -4.38 -5.17
CA TYR A 59 12.49 -3.16 -5.95
C TYR A 59 11.84 -3.41 -7.31
N ALA A 60 10.54 -3.12 -7.37
CA ALA A 60 9.92 -2.79 -8.64
C ALA A 60 10.65 -1.57 -9.19
N VAL A 61 11.60 -1.81 -10.10
CA VAL A 61 12.20 -0.79 -10.94
C VAL A 61 11.04 -0.15 -11.69
N ALA A 62 10.78 1.12 -11.38
CA ALA A 62 9.69 1.87 -11.97
C ALA A 62 9.93 2.03 -13.46
N ASN A 63 9.18 1.25 -14.23
CA ASN A 63 8.80 1.70 -15.56
C ASN A 63 7.80 2.84 -15.37
N ASP A 64 8.04 3.93 -16.08
CA ASP A 64 7.22 5.15 -16.21
C ASP A 64 5.90 4.88 -16.96
N LYS A 65 5.31 3.70 -16.75
CA LYS A 65 3.95 3.40 -17.17
C LYS A 65 3.03 3.70 -16.02
N ASN A 66 1.84 4.17 -16.39
CA ASN A 66 0.69 4.42 -15.54
C ASN A 66 0.20 3.12 -14.89
N ASP A 67 1.07 2.51 -14.07
CA ASP A 67 0.94 1.15 -13.58
C ASP A 67 -0.05 1.12 -12.44
N SER A 68 -1.04 0.26 -12.59
CA SER A 68 -1.96 -0.10 -11.54
C SER A 68 -1.35 -1.16 -10.64
N ILE A 69 -1.53 -1.03 -9.34
CA ILE A 69 -1.12 -2.04 -8.36
C ILE A 69 -2.36 -2.71 -7.76
N CYS A 70 -2.23 -3.98 -7.36
CA CYS A 70 -3.30 -4.72 -6.71
C CYS A 70 -2.93 -5.01 -5.25
N VAL A 71 -3.78 -4.60 -4.32
CA VAL A 71 -3.49 -4.58 -2.87
C VAL A 71 -4.66 -5.13 -2.07
N SER A 72 -4.44 -5.49 -0.82
CA SER A 72 -5.50 -5.91 0.10
C SER A 72 -5.75 -4.81 1.14
N PHE A 73 -6.96 -4.74 1.71
CA PHE A 73 -7.23 -3.81 2.81
C PHE A 73 -6.35 -4.15 4.03
N GLY A 74 -5.88 -3.11 4.72
CA GLY A 74 -5.00 -3.22 5.89
C GLY A 74 -3.54 -3.57 5.60
N GLU A 75 -3.19 -3.86 4.34
CA GLU A 75 -1.80 -4.02 3.93
C GLU A 75 -1.19 -2.67 3.56
N GLU A 76 0.08 -2.49 3.89
CA GLU A 76 0.86 -1.33 3.46
C GLU A 76 1.31 -1.51 2.01
N PHE A 77 1.22 -0.44 1.22
CA PHE A 77 1.65 -0.44 -0.17
C PHE A 77 2.27 0.90 -0.55
N THR A 78 3.26 0.84 -1.46
CA THR A 78 3.88 2.03 -2.05
C THR A 78 3.12 2.42 -3.31
N ILE A 79 2.76 3.70 -3.42
CA ILE A 79 2.07 4.27 -4.58
C ILE A 79 2.69 5.59 -5.00
N ARG A 80 2.68 5.86 -6.30
CA ARG A 80 3.24 7.08 -6.91
C ARG A 80 2.15 7.96 -7.51
N GLU A 81 2.55 9.13 -7.98
CA GLU A 81 1.63 10.10 -8.57
C GLU A 81 1.02 9.51 -9.85
N ASN A 82 -0.28 9.75 -10.03
CA ASN A 82 -1.11 9.21 -11.10
C ASN A 82 -1.29 7.68 -11.09
N GLN A 83 -0.67 6.94 -10.16
CA GLN A 83 -0.94 5.51 -10.03
C GLN A 83 -2.27 5.23 -9.35
N THR A 84 -2.78 4.04 -9.60
CA THR A 84 -4.04 3.55 -9.03
C THR A 84 -3.85 2.22 -8.33
N ALA A 85 -4.23 2.14 -7.06
CA ALA A 85 -4.32 0.90 -6.30
C ALA A 85 -5.73 0.32 -6.40
N PHE A 86 -5.84 -0.93 -6.86
CA PHE A 86 -7.09 -1.70 -6.88
C PHE A 86 -7.13 -2.67 -5.72
N PHE A 87 -8.22 -2.68 -4.96
CA PHE A 87 -8.37 -3.54 -3.80
C PHE A 87 -8.97 -4.89 -4.19
N LYS A 88 -8.26 -5.96 -3.88
CA LYS A 88 -8.66 -7.36 -4.19
C LYS A 88 -10.09 -7.64 -3.75
N ASP A 89 -10.79 -8.40 -4.58
CA ASP A 89 -12.16 -8.89 -4.32
C ASP A 89 -13.19 -7.79 -4.01
N THR A 90 -12.90 -6.56 -4.44
CA THR A 90 -13.81 -5.41 -4.27
C THR A 90 -13.87 -4.56 -5.53
N LYS A 91 -14.80 -3.60 -5.51
CA LYS A 91 -14.91 -2.57 -6.56
C LYS A 91 -14.20 -1.28 -6.16
N THR A 92 -13.33 -1.33 -5.15
CA THR A 92 -12.66 -0.15 -4.59
C THR A 92 -11.34 0.10 -5.31
N ALA A 93 -11.07 1.36 -5.64
CA ALA A 93 -9.77 1.79 -6.13
C ALA A 93 -9.38 3.14 -5.51
N LEU A 94 -8.09 3.31 -5.20
CA LEU A 94 -7.51 4.57 -4.74
C LEU A 94 -6.57 5.11 -5.82
N HIS A 95 -6.79 6.35 -6.25
CA HIS A 95 -5.97 7.03 -7.24
C HIS A 95 -5.25 8.21 -6.61
N VAL A 96 -3.92 8.24 -6.66
CA VAL A 96 -3.14 9.37 -6.16
C VAL A 96 -3.06 10.43 -7.25
N LYS A 97 -3.71 11.57 -7.00
CA LYS A 97 -3.74 12.69 -7.95
C LYS A 97 -2.46 13.49 -7.95
N ARG A 98 -1.94 13.80 -6.75
CA ARG A 98 -0.85 14.76 -6.60
C ARG A 98 -0.15 14.66 -5.26
N PHE A 99 1.17 14.84 -5.27
CA PHE A 99 1.93 15.16 -4.06
C PHE A 99 2.19 16.66 -3.94
N SER A 100 2.07 17.19 -2.72
CA SER A 100 2.38 18.58 -2.42
C SER A 100 3.41 18.65 -1.33
N LYS A 101 4.63 19.11 -1.65
CA LYS A 101 5.57 19.59 -0.63
C LYS A 101 4.96 20.85 -0.02
N GLY A 102 4.77 20.85 1.28
CA GLY A 102 4.11 21.96 1.96
C GLY A 102 4.74 23.29 1.58
N VAL A 103 3.92 24.28 1.24
CA VAL A 103 4.39 25.59 0.77
C VAL A 103 3.96 26.64 1.79
N CYS A 104 4.92 27.45 2.22
CA CYS A 104 4.61 28.68 2.93
C CYS A 104 4.34 29.75 1.87
N ALA A 105 3.09 30.23 1.78
CA ALA A 105 2.69 31.16 0.72
C ALA A 105 3.46 32.50 0.73
N ILE A 106 4.14 32.84 1.84
CA ILE A 106 4.85 34.12 2.00
C ILE A 106 6.27 33.84 2.50
N PRO A 107 7.31 34.00 1.65
CA PRO A 107 8.70 33.90 2.04
C PRO A 107 9.04 34.90 3.17
N GLY A 108 9.72 34.44 4.23
CA GLY A 108 10.18 35.31 5.34
C GLY A 108 9.14 35.57 6.43
N SER A 109 7.92 35.03 6.31
CA SER A 109 6.92 35.06 7.39
C SER A 109 7.00 33.79 8.24
N ASN A 110 6.72 33.90 9.55
CA ASN A 110 6.29 32.74 10.31
C ASN A 110 5.00 32.27 9.66
N CYS A 111 4.97 31.03 9.16
CA CYS A 111 3.89 30.47 8.34
C CYS A 111 2.59 30.30 9.15
N GLY A 112 1.97 31.40 9.57
CA GLY A 112 0.87 31.41 10.53
C GLY A 112 -0.48 31.06 9.92
N SER A 113 -0.81 31.60 8.74
CA SER A 113 -2.15 31.45 8.12
C SER A 113 -2.13 31.01 6.66
N GLY A 114 -0.96 31.02 5.99
CA GLY A 114 -0.77 30.61 4.61
C GLY A 114 0.03 29.32 4.44
N TRP A 115 0.27 28.59 5.53
CA TRP A 115 0.99 27.32 5.46
C TRP A 115 0.06 26.22 4.95
N ARG A 116 0.43 25.60 3.84
CA ARG A 116 -0.15 24.32 3.44
C ARG A 116 0.80 23.22 3.90
N PRO A 117 0.39 22.32 4.80
CA PRO A 117 1.23 21.18 5.15
C PRO A 117 1.54 20.33 3.92
N PRO A 118 2.65 19.59 3.93
CA PRO A 118 2.86 18.54 2.96
C PRO A 118 1.67 17.57 2.96
N SER A 119 1.21 17.17 1.79
CA SER A 119 0.02 16.31 1.66
C SER A 119 0.07 15.43 0.42
N VAL A 120 -0.65 14.31 0.51
CA VAL A 120 -0.95 13.39 -0.60
C VAL A 120 -2.42 13.58 -0.95
N GLN A 121 -2.70 14.04 -2.17
CA GLN A 121 -4.07 14.17 -2.66
C GLN A 121 -4.45 12.91 -3.43
N TYR A 122 -5.58 12.32 -3.06
CA TYR A 122 -6.08 11.09 -3.66
C TYR A 122 -7.60 11.12 -3.77
N ASP A 123 -8.11 10.32 -4.70
CA ASP A 123 -9.52 9.95 -4.78
C ASP A 123 -9.68 8.48 -4.43
N ILE A 124 -10.78 8.14 -3.77
CA ILE A 124 -11.23 6.75 -3.66
C ILE A 124 -12.48 6.61 -4.52
N SER A 125 -12.54 5.53 -5.29
CA SER A 125 -13.73 5.16 -6.06
C SER A 125 -14.27 3.81 -5.61
N PHE A 126 -15.58 3.63 -5.71
CA PHE A 126 -16.27 2.37 -5.48
C PHE A 126 -17.21 2.10 -6.65
N GLY A 127 -17.02 0.98 -7.36
CA GLY A 127 -17.83 0.65 -8.54
C GLY A 127 -17.67 1.65 -9.68
N GLY A 128 -16.50 2.31 -9.77
CA GLY A 128 -16.21 3.33 -10.79
C GLY A 128 -16.71 4.74 -10.44
N GLN A 129 -17.36 4.94 -9.30
CA GLN A 129 -17.80 6.26 -8.83
C GLN A 129 -16.83 6.81 -7.79
N ILE A 130 -16.32 8.02 -8.00
CA ILE A 130 -15.48 8.72 -7.02
C ILE A 130 -16.34 9.07 -5.80
N LEU A 131 -15.88 8.66 -4.62
CA LEU A 131 -16.51 8.94 -3.35
C LEU A 131 -16.06 10.33 -2.87
N ASP A 132 -17.03 11.20 -2.56
CA ASP A 132 -16.76 12.51 -1.99
C ASP A 132 -16.42 12.35 -0.51
N LEU A 133 -15.14 12.40 -0.12
CA LEU A 133 -14.65 11.91 1.17
C LEU A 133 -14.94 12.79 2.41
N ASP A 134 -14.96 14.13 2.42
CA ASP A 134 -16.13 14.94 2.07
C ASP A 134 -17.36 14.80 2.99
N SER A 135 -17.17 14.26 4.20
CA SER A 135 -18.04 14.30 5.39
C SER A 135 -19.26 15.21 5.36
N ARG A 136 -18.96 16.50 5.20
CA ARG A 136 -19.86 17.61 5.52
C ARG A 136 -20.96 17.81 4.48
N LYS A 137 -20.82 17.22 3.30
CA LYS A 137 -21.77 17.39 2.19
C LYS A 137 -23.01 16.50 2.29
N GLY A 138 -23.08 15.67 3.33
CA GLY A 138 -24.34 15.07 3.74
C GLY A 138 -24.85 13.93 2.85
N ILE A 139 -23.98 13.28 2.07
CA ILE A 139 -24.36 12.08 1.31
C ILE A 139 -24.23 10.87 2.23
N LYS A 140 -25.34 10.13 2.41
CA LYS A 140 -25.34 8.86 3.16
C LYS A 140 -24.50 7.84 2.40
N ARG A 141 -23.47 7.27 3.03
CA ARG A 141 -22.67 6.17 2.46
C ARG A 141 -23.04 4.84 3.09
N ASP A 142 -22.89 3.78 2.31
CA ASP A 142 -22.87 2.43 2.87
C ASP A 142 -21.63 2.27 3.78
N LYS A 143 -21.74 1.47 4.84
CA LYS A 143 -20.63 1.16 5.76
C LYS A 143 -19.41 0.58 5.02
N GLU A 144 -19.63 -0.13 3.91
CA GLU A 144 -18.55 -0.69 3.08
C GLU A 144 -17.82 0.37 2.23
N GLN A 145 -18.36 1.59 2.16
CA GLN A 145 -17.83 2.72 1.39
C GLN A 145 -17.19 3.79 2.30
N VAL A 146 -16.93 3.45 3.56
CA VAL A 146 -16.24 4.31 4.51
C VAL A 146 -14.87 3.69 4.81
N PHE A 147 -13.83 4.43 4.47
CA PHE A 147 -12.45 3.97 4.52
C PHE A 147 -11.63 4.84 5.45
N ASP A 148 -10.70 4.22 6.17
CA ASP A 148 -9.63 4.88 6.89
C ASP A 148 -8.37 4.80 6.02
N VAL A 149 -7.84 5.95 5.61
CA VAL A 149 -6.64 6.03 4.77
C VAL A 149 -5.52 6.65 5.58
N LYS A 150 -4.44 5.90 5.75
CA LYS A 150 -3.27 6.32 6.50
C LYS A 150 -2.09 6.47 5.54
N VAL A 151 -1.49 7.67 5.52
CA VAL A 151 -0.17 7.89 4.93
C VAL A 151 0.86 7.60 6.01
N LYS A 152 1.62 6.51 5.86
CA LYS A 152 2.62 6.06 6.82
C LYS A 152 3.96 6.76 6.61
N GLU A 153 4.37 6.85 5.35
CA GLU A 153 5.62 7.47 4.92
C GLU A 153 5.41 8.15 3.56
N SER A 154 6.08 9.26 3.30
CA SER A 154 5.98 9.97 2.03
C SER A 154 7.12 10.96 1.88
N ASP A 155 7.70 11.04 0.68
CA ASP A 155 8.63 12.13 0.32
C ASP A 155 7.89 13.40 -0.14
N TYR A 156 6.56 13.31 -0.25
CA TYR A 156 5.65 14.35 -0.74
C TYR A 156 6.04 14.89 -2.11
N ASN A 157 6.68 14.06 -2.94
CA ASN A 157 7.15 14.41 -4.27
C ASN A 157 6.86 13.33 -5.29
N THR A 158 7.20 12.09 -4.97
CA THR A 158 7.23 10.99 -5.93
C THR A 158 6.53 9.74 -5.44
N TYR A 159 6.44 9.52 -4.12
CA TYR A 159 5.79 8.35 -3.56
C TYR A 159 5.19 8.59 -2.17
N ALA A 160 4.25 7.71 -1.81
CA ALA A 160 3.81 7.49 -0.44
C ALA A 160 3.68 5.99 -0.16
N VAL A 161 3.99 5.60 1.08
CA VAL A 161 3.57 4.33 1.67
C VAL A 161 2.26 4.58 2.38
N MET A 162 1.22 3.87 1.96
CA MET A 162 -0.14 4.04 2.44
C MET A 162 -0.70 2.71 2.95
N SER A 163 -1.65 2.79 3.87
CA SER A 163 -2.58 1.69 4.17
C SER A 163 -4.00 2.21 4.03
N VAL A 164 -4.90 1.35 3.55
CA VAL A 164 -6.33 1.65 3.50
C VAL A 164 -7.05 0.52 4.17
N ASP A 165 -7.84 0.87 5.17
CA ASP A 165 -8.68 -0.05 5.93
C ASP A 165 -10.15 0.33 5.74
N ARG A 166 -11.06 -0.62 5.95
CA ARG A 166 -12.47 -0.28 6.11
C ARG A 166 -12.65 0.32 7.50
N LEU A 167 -13.33 1.47 7.59
CA LEU A 167 -13.47 2.15 8.88
C LEU A 167 -14.19 1.27 9.91
N LEU A 168 -15.14 0.44 9.46
CA LEU A 168 -15.81 -0.54 10.32
C LEU A 168 -14.80 -1.46 11.02
N ASP A 169 -13.90 -2.08 10.26
CA ASP A 169 -12.92 -3.04 10.79
C ASP A 169 -11.95 -2.36 11.77
N VAL A 170 -11.57 -1.11 11.48
CA VAL A 170 -10.77 -0.28 12.39
C VAL A 170 -11.52 -0.03 13.70
N CYS A 171 -12.77 0.40 13.63
CA CYS A 171 -13.56 0.69 14.83
C CYS A 171 -13.85 -0.54 15.67
N GLU A 172 -13.98 -1.72 15.06
CA GLU A 172 -14.10 -2.99 15.78
C GLU A 172 -12.82 -3.34 16.54
N LYS A 173 -11.66 -3.09 15.93
CA LYS A 173 -10.36 -3.35 16.55
C LYS A 173 -9.99 -2.34 17.64
N GLU A 174 -10.15 -1.05 17.38
CA GLU A 174 -9.81 0.02 18.33
C GLU A 174 -10.81 0.09 19.49
N ASN A 175 -12.07 -0.26 19.22
CA ASN A 175 -13.13 -0.31 20.22
C ASN A 175 -13.30 1.02 20.99
N SER A 176 -13.07 2.14 20.31
CA SER A 176 -13.12 3.51 20.86
C SER A 176 -14.44 4.20 20.49
N PRO A 177 -15.10 4.93 21.41
CA PRO A 177 -16.35 5.64 21.10
C PRO A 177 -16.17 6.65 19.94
N TYR A 178 -15.02 7.31 19.85
CA TYR A 178 -14.75 8.29 18.80
C TYR A 178 -14.74 7.69 17.39
N CYS A 179 -14.18 6.49 17.22
CA CYS A 179 -14.21 5.81 15.92
C CYS A 179 -15.65 5.47 15.52
N TRP A 180 -16.44 4.98 16.48
CA TRP A 180 -17.86 4.68 16.25
C TRP A 180 -18.67 5.92 15.91
N GLU A 181 -18.38 7.06 16.53
CA GLU A 181 -18.99 8.35 16.19
C GLU A 181 -18.65 8.79 14.77
N GLU A 182 -17.39 8.65 14.35
CA GLU A 182 -16.96 8.96 12.99
C GLU A 182 -17.67 8.09 11.94
N LEU A 183 -17.75 6.78 12.20
CA LEU A 183 -18.47 5.85 11.33
C LEU A 183 -19.97 6.17 11.27
N ALA A 184 -20.60 6.46 12.42
CA ALA A 184 -22.01 6.85 12.48
C ALA A 184 -22.28 8.12 11.70
N TRP A 185 -21.36 9.10 11.78
CA TRP A 185 -21.49 10.35 11.07
C TRP A 185 -21.32 10.17 9.56
N ALA A 186 -20.32 9.40 9.12
CA ALA A 186 -20.09 9.11 7.71
C ALA A 186 -21.23 8.31 7.05
N THR A 187 -21.82 7.37 7.79
CA THR A 187 -22.93 6.52 7.32
C THR A 187 -24.31 7.13 7.57
N LYS A 188 -24.40 8.21 8.35
CA LYS A 188 -25.66 8.80 8.83
C LYS A 188 -26.63 7.75 9.39
N ASP A 189 -26.10 6.75 10.08
CA ASP A 189 -26.88 5.64 10.59
C ASP A 189 -26.98 5.71 12.12
N SER A 190 -28.22 5.86 12.60
CA SER A 190 -28.51 5.92 14.03
C SER A 190 -28.33 4.58 14.73
N ILE A 191 -28.18 3.46 14.00
CA ILE A 191 -27.94 2.15 14.61
C ILE A 191 -26.65 2.12 15.44
N PHE A 192 -25.71 3.01 15.17
CA PHE A 192 -24.46 3.10 15.92
C PHE A 192 -24.59 3.83 17.26
N CYS A 193 -25.70 4.54 17.54
CA CYS A 193 -25.89 5.30 18.77
C CYS A 193 -25.81 4.44 20.05
N ASP A 194 -26.37 3.23 20.02
CA ASP A 194 -26.30 2.31 21.15
C ASP A 194 -24.86 1.84 21.39
N ARG A 195 -24.14 1.52 20.31
CA ARG A 195 -22.73 1.10 20.37
C ARG A 195 -21.85 2.22 20.94
N ILE A 196 -22.05 3.45 20.49
CA ILE A 196 -21.36 4.65 20.99
C ILE A 196 -21.62 4.82 22.50
N THR A 197 -22.88 4.74 22.92
CA THR A 197 -23.27 4.89 24.33
C THR A 197 -22.62 3.82 25.21
N GLU A 198 -22.62 2.56 24.77
CA GLU A 198 -21.94 1.46 25.46
C GLU A 198 -20.44 1.74 25.62
N LYS A 199 -19.77 2.20 24.56
CA LYS A 199 -18.33 2.51 24.60
C LYS A 199 -18.00 3.68 25.51
N TRP A 200 -18.83 4.72 25.52
CA TRP A 200 -18.68 5.82 26.47
C TRP A 200 -18.77 5.37 27.92
N ARG A 201 -19.76 4.53 28.27
CA ARG A 201 -19.89 3.96 29.62
C ARG A 201 -18.67 3.14 30.01
N ALA A 202 -18.19 2.29 29.11
CA ALA A 202 -17.00 1.48 29.34
C ALA A 202 -15.74 2.33 29.56
N MET A 203 -15.57 3.42 28.81
CA MET A 203 -14.46 4.35 28.98
C MET A 203 -14.51 5.07 30.34
N GLN A 204 -15.67 5.60 30.72
CA GLN A 204 -15.86 6.26 32.03
C GLN A 204 -15.58 5.31 33.19
N TYR A 205 -16.07 4.07 33.11
CA TYR A 205 -15.81 3.06 34.14
C TYR A 205 -14.31 2.78 34.33
N LYS A 206 -13.57 2.62 33.23
CA LYS A 206 -12.10 2.44 33.28
C LYS A 206 -11.38 3.63 33.90
N GLN A 207 -11.78 4.86 33.55
CA GLN A 207 -11.21 6.07 34.14
C GLN A 207 -11.45 6.14 35.64
N ASN A 208 -12.67 5.83 36.09
CA ASN A 208 -13.02 5.81 37.51
C ASN A 208 -12.19 4.78 38.29
N ILE A 209 -12.02 3.56 37.76
CA ILE A 209 -11.15 2.54 38.39
C ILE A 209 -9.70 3.04 38.47
N SER A 210 -9.16 3.58 37.39
CA SER A 210 -7.77 4.06 37.37
C SER A 210 -7.53 5.17 38.39
N GLN A 211 -8.49 6.08 38.58
CA GLN A 211 -8.42 7.10 39.63
C GLN A 211 -8.46 6.49 41.03
N ILE A 212 -9.31 5.50 41.27
CA ILE A 212 -9.37 4.81 42.57
C ILE A 212 -8.02 4.14 42.90
N MET A 213 -7.42 3.46 41.93
CA MET A 213 -6.12 2.79 42.14
C MET A 213 -4.99 3.79 42.42
N LYS A 214 -4.88 4.88 41.66
CA LYS A 214 -3.89 5.94 41.92
C LYS A 214 -4.03 6.53 43.32
N ASN A 215 -5.26 6.78 43.75
CA ASN A 215 -5.54 7.31 45.09
C ASN A 215 -5.23 6.31 46.22
N GLN A 216 -5.08 5.02 45.93
CA GLN A 216 -4.64 4.01 46.89
C GLN A 216 -3.11 3.93 46.94
N ASP A 217 -2.44 4.03 45.80
CA ASP A 217 -0.97 4.03 45.71
C ASP A 217 -0.37 5.28 46.36
N ASP A 218 -0.99 6.46 46.18
CA ASP A 218 -0.54 7.72 46.79
C ASP A 218 -0.72 7.77 48.33
N LYS A 219 -1.42 6.78 48.91
CA LYS A 219 -1.70 6.69 50.35
C LYS A 219 -0.82 5.69 51.10
N ASN A 220 0.00 4.91 50.40
CA ASN A 220 0.92 3.92 50.97
C ASN A 220 2.38 4.34 50.82
#